data_AF-A0A919MPQ3-F1
#
_entry.id   AF-A0A919MPQ3-F1
#
_cell.length_a   1.000
_cell.length_b   1.000
_cell.length_c   1.000
_cell.angle_alpha   90.00
_cell.angle_beta   90.00
_cell.angle_gamma   90.00
#
_symmetry.space_group_name_H-M   'P 1'
#
loop_
_entity.id
_entity.type
_entity.pdbx_description
1 polymer ?
#
loop_
_entity_poly.entity_id
_entity_poly.type
_entity_poly.pdbx_seq_one_letter_code
_entity_poly.pdbx_strand_id
1 'polypeptide(L)'
;MPRSRPHHSDGEPPEDGGSPAHPRSSGDGGGPDSVAALQEVTLARIQQGHLGGDRGTGARAAAAAPPLSPEDAELSLWEAIHARTGEEPPTIKFTANDAAYTGAHTLERHGPDIPLRRDPGRKTIEGRIYKDYGWDKWASGSFKWNDHTTLHRTVNDYVQNNWERIRSNLAVNGEHEDVFDAGHAIGEGFVNAGMFGAGPRQAQYSVTSTVRIVIQLDLGTDPPQPFIVTAFPTGLG
;
A
#
# COMPACT_ATOMS: atom_id res chain seq x y z
N MET A 1 72.49 -16.62 -18.22
CA MET A 1 73.27 -16.25 -17.02
C MET A 1 73.51 -14.74 -17.06
N PRO A 2 73.52 -14.00 -15.94
CA PRO A 2 72.54 -13.82 -14.86
C PRO A 2 71.92 -12.40 -14.93
N ARG A 3 70.64 -12.17 -14.57
CA ARG A 3 70.11 -10.85 -14.12
C ARG A 3 68.88 -11.09 -13.24
N SER A 4 69.05 -11.02 -11.91
CA SER A 4 68.77 -9.84 -11.07
C SER A 4 67.30 -9.78 -10.65
N ARG A 5 67.03 -10.23 -9.42
CA ARG A 5 65.85 -9.86 -8.63
C ARG A 5 65.95 -8.39 -8.21
N PRO A 6 64.83 -7.66 -8.23
CA PRO A 6 64.34 -6.95 -7.03
C PRO A 6 62.79 -6.96 -6.99
N HIS A 7 62.04 -6.58 -5.96
CA HIS A 7 62.21 -6.33 -4.54
C HIS A 7 60.79 -6.47 -3.96
N HIS A 8 60.67 -6.99 -2.73
CA HIS A 8 59.45 -6.90 -1.94
C HIS A 8 59.06 -5.43 -1.72
N SER A 9 57.77 -5.15 -1.83
CA SER A 9 57.11 -3.99 -1.25
C SER A 9 55.84 -4.51 -0.61
N ASP A 10 55.96 -4.92 0.64
CA ASP A 10 54.85 -5.20 1.53
C ASP A 10 54.18 -3.86 1.86
N GLY A 11 53.07 -3.56 1.16
CA GLY A 11 52.21 -2.43 1.50
C GLY A 11 51.25 -2.85 2.59
N GLU A 12 51.45 -2.31 3.79
CA GLU A 12 50.52 -2.37 4.91
C GLU A 12 49.09 -1.97 4.48
N PRO A 13 48.05 -2.68 4.94
CA PRO A 13 46.68 -2.24 4.76
C PRO A 13 46.40 -1.01 5.65
N PRO A 14 45.69 0.03 5.16
CA PRO A 14 45.21 1.08 6.05
C PRO A 14 44.17 0.50 7.01
N GLU A 15 44.46 0.63 8.29
CA GLU A 15 43.51 0.46 9.39
C GLU A 15 42.51 1.63 9.45
N ASP A 16 41.33 1.30 9.96
CA ASP A 16 40.31 2.15 10.56
C ASP A 16 39.61 3.26 9.75
N GLY A 17 38.42 2.89 9.29
CA GLY A 17 37.29 3.80 9.09
C GLY A 17 36.04 3.20 9.74
N GLY A 18 36.00 3.18 11.07
CA GLY A 18 34.83 2.77 11.85
C GLY A 18 33.58 3.50 11.39
N SER A 19 32.67 2.78 10.75
CA SER A 19 31.34 3.30 10.43
C SER A 19 30.50 3.30 11.70
N PRO A 20 29.89 4.43 12.09
CA PRO A 20 29.06 4.47 13.28
C PRO A 20 27.87 3.51 13.08
N ALA A 21 27.62 2.69 14.11
CA ALA A 21 26.40 1.91 14.19
C ALA A 21 25.21 2.87 14.17
N HIS A 22 24.50 2.93 13.04
CA HIS A 22 23.26 3.67 12.96
C HIS A 22 22.25 3.02 13.93
N PRO A 23 21.63 3.79 14.84
CA PRO A 23 20.56 3.27 15.67
C PRO A 23 19.45 2.75 14.76
N ARG A 24 19.08 1.49 14.95
CA ARG A 24 17.85 0.93 14.40
C ARG A 24 16.71 1.74 15.00
N SER A 25 16.27 2.76 14.26
CA SER A 25 14.99 3.42 14.50
C SER A 25 13.92 2.38 14.20
N SER A 26 13.52 1.65 15.23
CA SER A 26 12.18 1.06 15.34
C SER A 26 11.21 2.24 15.26
N GLY A 27 10.88 2.63 14.04
CA GLY A 27 9.77 3.55 13.82
C GLY A 27 8.51 2.81 14.21
N ASP A 28 8.08 3.02 15.45
CA ASP A 28 6.68 3.03 15.81
C ASP A 28 6.00 4.04 14.88
N GLY A 29 5.62 3.55 13.70
CA GLY A 29 4.71 4.22 12.80
C GLY A 29 3.31 4.14 13.41
N GLY A 30 3.11 4.86 14.52
CA GLY A 30 1.78 5.25 14.99
C GLY A 30 1.18 6.21 13.96
N GLY A 31 0.68 5.65 12.87
CA GLY A 31 -0.21 6.37 11.97
C GLY A 31 -1.47 6.78 12.75
N PRO A 32 -2.02 7.98 12.50
CA PRO A 32 -3.13 8.54 13.27
C PRO A 32 -4.49 7.81 13.12
N ASP A 33 -4.56 6.68 12.41
CA ASP A 33 -5.80 5.97 12.13
C ASP A 33 -5.73 4.52 12.64
N SER A 34 -5.58 4.34 13.95
CA SER A 34 -5.74 3.01 14.53
C SER A 34 -7.20 2.57 14.39
N VAL A 35 -7.44 1.29 14.10
CA VAL A 35 -8.78 0.68 14.08
C VAL A 35 -9.58 1.04 15.33
N ALA A 36 -8.91 1.21 16.48
CA ALA A 36 -9.51 1.66 17.72
C ALA A 36 -10.10 3.09 17.64
N ALA A 37 -9.41 4.04 17.01
CA ALA A 37 -9.94 5.39 16.81
C ALA A 37 -11.14 5.39 15.84
N LEU A 38 -11.12 4.51 14.82
CA LEU A 38 -12.23 4.33 13.88
C LEU A 38 -13.44 3.66 14.56
N GLN A 39 -13.20 2.71 15.47
CA GLN A 39 -14.22 2.08 16.31
C GLN A 39 -14.89 3.12 17.21
N GLU A 40 -14.12 4.00 17.87
CA GLU A 40 -14.68 5.06 18.73
C GLU A 40 -15.55 6.07 17.96
N VAL A 41 -15.08 6.56 16.80
CA VAL A 41 -15.86 7.51 15.98
C VAL A 41 -17.13 6.87 15.43
N THR A 42 -17.07 5.60 15.02
CA THR A 42 -18.25 4.91 14.46
C THR A 42 -19.27 4.58 15.55
N LEU A 43 -18.84 4.12 16.72
CA LEU A 43 -19.71 3.92 17.89
C LEU A 43 -20.40 5.22 18.30
N ALA A 44 -19.68 6.34 18.35
CA ALA A 44 -20.27 7.64 18.66
C ALA A 44 -21.34 8.06 17.64
N ARG A 45 -21.13 7.78 16.35
CA ARG A 45 -22.07 8.15 15.27
C ARG A 45 -23.32 7.27 15.26
N ILE A 46 -23.18 5.96 15.52
CA ILE A 46 -24.32 5.03 15.68
C ILE A 46 -25.19 5.45 16.87
N GLN A 47 -24.57 5.86 17.99
CA GLN A 47 -25.31 6.35 19.15
C GLN A 47 -26.05 7.67 18.88
N GLN A 48 -25.51 8.55 18.03
CA GLN A 48 -26.16 9.82 17.67
C GLN A 48 -27.31 9.67 16.65
N GLY A 49 -27.27 8.66 15.77
CA GLY A 49 -28.29 8.45 14.72
C GLY A 49 -29.64 7.93 15.21
N HIS A 50 -29.76 7.43 16.45
CA HIS A 50 -30.97 6.74 16.93
C HIS A 50 -32.00 7.65 17.64
N LEU A 51 -31.82 8.98 17.63
CA LEU A 51 -32.66 9.91 18.40
C LEU A 51 -33.65 10.76 17.57
N GLY A 52 -33.82 10.46 16.28
CA GLY A 52 -34.65 11.26 15.35
C GLY A 52 -35.96 10.60 14.91
N GLY A 53 -36.82 10.16 15.83
CA GLY A 53 -38.07 9.48 15.51
C GLY A 53 -39.25 9.84 16.43
N ASP A 54 -40.02 10.82 15.97
CA ASP A 54 -41.40 11.25 16.25
C ASP A 54 -42.18 10.83 17.53
N ARG A 55 -42.88 11.82 18.08
CA ARG A 55 -43.62 11.83 19.36
C ARG A 55 -44.97 11.08 19.25
N GLY A 56 -44.99 9.81 19.66
CA GLY A 56 -46.21 9.04 19.92
C GLY A 56 -46.39 8.72 21.41
N THR A 57 -47.37 9.35 22.05
CA THR A 57 -47.72 9.17 23.47
C THR A 57 -48.28 7.78 23.76
N GLY A 58 -47.50 6.92 24.42
CA GLY A 58 -47.93 5.60 24.88
C GLY A 58 -46.83 4.84 25.61
N ALA A 59 -46.33 5.39 26.72
CA ALA A 59 -45.20 4.85 27.47
C ALA A 59 -45.55 3.55 28.20
N ARG A 60 -45.42 2.42 27.50
CA ARG A 60 -45.12 1.14 28.14
C ARG A 60 -43.62 1.16 28.42
N ALA A 61 -43.22 1.14 29.69
CA ALA A 61 -41.82 1.06 30.07
C ALA A 61 -41.23 -0.24 29.51
N ALA A 62 -40.63 -0.14 28.32
CA ALA A 62 -39.83 -1.22 27.76
C ALA A 62 -38.65 -1.40 28.73
N ALA A 63 -38.54 -2.60 29.30
CA ALA A 63 -37.36 -2.96 30.06
C ALA A 63 -36.14 -2.69 29.17
N ALA A 64 -35.18 -1.91 29.68
CA ALA A 64 -33.95 -1.62 28.95
C ALA A 64 -33.31 -2.93 28.54
N ALA A 65 -33.02 -3.10 27.25
CA ALA A 65 -32.24 -4.24 26.79
C ALA A 65 -30.89 -4.23 27.53
N PRO A 66 -30.36 -5.40 27.93
CA PRO A 66 -29.03 -5.46 28.51
C PRO A 66 -28.00 -4.87 27.53
N PRO A 67 -26.95 -4.19 28.02
CA PRO A 67 -25.89 -3.69 27.16
C PRO A 67 -25.24 -4.86 26.41
N LEU A 68 -24.90 -4.64 25.14
CA LEU A 68 -24.14 -5.61 24.35
C LEU A 68 -22.77 -5.84 24.97
N SER A 69 -22.25 -7.06 24.85
CA SER A 69 -20.84 -7.32 25.16
C SER A 69 -19.94 -6.55 24.17
N PRO A 70 -18.68 -6.24 24.54
CA PRO A 70 -17.72 -5.64 23.62
C PRO A 70 -17.58 -6.43 22.31
N GLU A 71 -17.59 -7.75 22.40
CA GLU A 71 -17.49 -8.66 21.25
C GLU A 71 -18.73 -8.58 20.34
N ASP A 72 -19.94 -8.51 20.92
CA ASP A 72 -21.18 -8.35 20.14
C ASP A 72 -21.24 -6.97 19.47
N ALA A 73 -20.72 -5.93 20.13
CA ALA A 73 -20.66 -4.58 19.57
C ALA A 73 -19.67 -4.49 18.40
N GLU A 74 -18.52 -5.15 18.50
CA GLU A 74 -17.53 -5.24 17.43
C GLU A 74 -18.08 -6.04 16.22
N LEU A 75 -18.68 -7.20 16.47
CA LEU A 75 -19.31 -7.99 15.41
C LEU A 75 -20.42 -7.21 14.70
N SER A 76 -21.28 -6.52 15.46
CA SER A 76 -22.35 -5.69 14.90
C SER A 76 -21.81 -4.55 14.04
N LEU A 77 -20.66 -3.96 14.41
CA LEU A 77 -19.99 -2.95 13.61
C LEU A 77 -19.47 -3.53 12.29
N TRP A 78 -18.81 -4.68 12.32
CA TRP A 78 -18.30 -5.33 11.10
C TRP A 78 -19.44 -5.70 10.15
N GLU A 79 -20.54 -6.27 10.67
CA GLU A 79 -21.73 -6.57 9.88
C GLU A 79 -22.32 -5.30 9.24
N ALA A 80 -22.39 -4.20 10.00
CA ALA A 80 -22.88 -2.91 9.50
C ALA A 80 -21.99 -2.32 8.39
N ILE A 81 -20.66 -2.38 8.54
CA ILE A 81 -19.72 -1.93 7.49
C ILE A 81 -19.83 -2.81 6.25
N HIS A 82 -19.84 -4.13 6.44
CA HIS A 82 -19.96 -5.10 5.35
C HIS A 82 -21.24 -4.86 4.53
N ALA A 83 -22.38 -4.68 5.20
CA ALA A 83 -23.65 -4.38 4.56
C ALA A 83 -23.64 -3.04 3.82
N ARG A 84 -23.06 -1.98 4.41
CA ARG A 84 -23.03 -0.63 3.81
C ARG A 84 -22.07 -0.50 2.63
N THR A 85 -21.04 -1.34 2.54
CA THR A 85 -20.07 -1.30 1.44
C THR A 85 -20.71 -1.73 0.10
N GLY A 86 -21.85 -2.43 0.15
CA GLY A 86 -22.64 -2.81 -1.02
C GLY A 86 -22.18 -4.12 -1.67
N GLU A 87 -23.12 -4.80 -2.35
CA GLU A 87 -22.87 -6.11 -2.97
C GLU A 87 -22.16 -6.03 -4.33
N GLU A 88 -22.29 -4.91 -5.04
CA GLU A 88 -21.66 -4.72 -6.36
C GLU A 88 -20.25 -4.14 -6.24
N PRO A 89 -19.25 -4.71 -6.93
CA PRO A 89 -17.90 -4.18 -6.93
C PRO A 89 -17.84 -2.80 -7.59
N PRO A 90 -17.14 -1.81 -7.00
CA PRO A 90 -16.96 -0.51 -7.62
C PRO A 90 -16.04 -0.62 -8.84
N THR A 91 -16.33 0.17 -9.87
CA THR A 91 -15.37 0.40 -10.97
C THR A 91 -14.47 1.58 -10.63
N ILE A 92 -13.17 1.32 -10.62
CA ILE A 92 -12.16 2.27 -10.17
C ILE A 92 -11.57 3.00 -11.36
N LYS A 93 -11.57 4.34 -11.26
CA LYS A 93 -10.90 5.24 -12.21
C LYS A 93 -9.67 5.85 -11.53
N PHE A 94 -8.48 5.37 -11.87
CA PHE A 94 -7.25 5.73 -11.15
C PHE A 94 -6.95 7.23 -11.09
N THR A 95 -7.21 7.97 -12.17
CA THR A 95 -7.03 9.44 -12.16
C THR A 95 -7.94 10.13 -11.14
N ALA A 96 -9.20 9.67 -11.03
CA ALA A 96 -10.14 10.23 -10.05
C ALA A 96 -9.80 9.76 -8.63
N ASN A 97 -9.42 8.50 -8.48
CA ASN A 97 -8.99 7.91 -7.20
C ASN A 97 -7.79 8.65 -6.61
N ASP A 98 -6.69 8.75 -7.37
CA ASP A 98 -5.46 9.39 -6.89
C ASP A 98 -5.65 10.89 -6.63
N ALA A 99 -6.57 11.54 -7.34
CA ALA A 99 -6.90 12.94 -7.10
C ALA A 99 -7.79 13.16 -5.87
N ALA A 100 -8.67 12.21 -5.54
CA ALA A 100 -9.64 12.33 -4.46
C ALA A 100 -9.05 12.01 -3.08
N TYR A 101 -8.10 11.07 -3.02
CA TYR A 101 -7.62 10.51 -1.75
C TYR A 101 -6.16 10.85 -1.46
N THR A 102 -5.93 11.53 -0.33
CA THR A 102 -4.57 11.80 0.15
C THR A 102 -3.89 10.48 0.50
N GLY A 103 -2.72 10.23 -0.08
CA GLY A 103 -1.98 8.99 0.10
C GLY A 103 -2.21 7.96 -1.00
N ALA A 104 -3.21 8.14 -1.88
CA ALA A 104 -3.31 7.37 -3.11
C ALA A 104 -2.19 7.79 -4.09
N HIS A 105 -1.43 6.83 -4.59
CA HIS A 105 -0.20 7.13 -5.34
C HIS A 105 0.12 6.12 -6.46
N THR A 106 -0.90 5.46 -7.00
CA THR A 106 -0.75 4.49 -8.08
C THR A 106 -0.13 5.12 -9.33
N LEU A 107 -0.74 6.18 -9.84
CA LEU A 107 -0.28 6.87 -11.04
C LEU A 107 1.00 7.66 -10.78
N GLU A 108 1.06 8.33 -9.63
CA GLU A 108 2.17 9.21 -9.27
C GLU A 108 3.51 8.46 -9.11
N ARG A 109 3.49 7.21 -8.64
CA ARG A 109 4.70 6.41 -8.38
C ARG A 109 4.87 5.19 -9.26
N HIS A 110 3.81 4.72 -9.91
CA HIS A 110 3.84 3.48 -10.68
C HIS A 110 3.10 3.60 -12.02
N GLY A 111 2.59 4.78 -12.36
CA GLY A 111 1.85 5.03 -13.59
C GLY A 111 2.66 4.75 -14.85
N PRO A 112 2.00 4.44 -15.96
CA PRO A 112 2.67 4.08 -17.21
C PRO A 112 3.47 5.23 -17.83
N ASP A 113 3.13 6.47 -17.48
CA ASP A 113 3.78 7.69 -17.97
C ASP A 113 5.12 8.00 -17.27
N ILE A 114 5.47 7.29 -16.20
CA ILE A 114 6.77 7.47 -15.54
C ILE A 114 7.85 6.87 -16.43
N PRO A 115 8.89 7.64 -16.83
CA PRO A 115 9.93 7.11 -17.67
C PRO A 115 10.69 5.96 -17.02
N LEU A 116 11.00 4.93 -17.81
CA LEU A 116 11.65 3.73 -17.31
C LEU A 116 13.12 3.98 -16.95
N ARG A 117 13.90 4.44 -17.92
CA ARG A 117 15.37 4.55 -17.84
C ARG A 117 15.83 5.70 -16.96
N ARG A 118 16.95 5.50 -16.28
CA ARG A 118 17.56 6.48 -15.37
C ARG A 118 17.85 7.80 -16.08
N ASP A 119 17.43 8.89 -15.45
CA ASP A 119 17.80 10.25 -15.80
C ASP A 119 17.83 11.03 -14.48
N PRO A 120 19.01 11.41 -13.96
CA PRO A 120 19.13 12.04 -12.65
C PRO A 120 18.36 13.36 -12.50
N GLY A 121 18.00 14.03 -13.61
CA GLY A 121 17.27 15.29 -13.61
C GLY A 121 15.75 15.15 -13.51
N ARG A 122 15.19 13.93 -13.54
CA ARG A 122 13.75 13.69 -13.50
C ARG A 122 13.39 12.41 -12.75
N LYS A 123 12.13 12.28 -12.35
CA LYS A 123 11.60 11.08 -11.71
C LYS A 123 11.52 9.93 -12.71
N THR A 124 12.25 8.84 -12.48
CA THR A 124 12.20 7.63 -13.33
C THR A 124 12.15 6.35 -12.50
N ILE A 125 11.68 5.25 -13.09
CA ILE A 125 11.55 3.96 -12.41
C ILE A 125 12.93 3.43 -11.98
N GLU A 126 13.92 3.44 -12.88
CA GLU A 126 15.30 3.06 -12.55
C GLU A 126 15.93 3.98 -11.49
N GLY A 127 15.65 5.29 -11.57
CA GLY A 127 16.21 6.29 -10.65
C GLY A 127 15.79 6.07 -9.19
N ARG A 128 14.64 5.43 -8.94
CA ARG A 128 14.20 5.06 -7.59
C ARG A 128 15.17 4.10 -6.90
N ILE A 129 15.87 3.24 -7.64
CA ILE A 129 16.89 2.33 -7.07
C ILE A 129 18.06 3.13 -6.47
N TYR A 130 18.35 4.29 -7.05
CA TYR A 130 19.48 5.16 -6.70
C TYR A 130 19.09 6.37 -5.84
N LYS A 131 17.80 6.55 -5.53
CA LYS A 131 17.27 7.76 -4.88
C LYS A 131 17.56 9.03 -5.70
N ASP A 132 17.36 8.96 -7.00
CA ASP A 132 17.44 10.13 -7.89
C ASP A 132 16.28 11.11 -7.62
N TYR A 133 16.27 12.24 -8.35
CA TYR A 133 15.28 13.30 -8.23
C TYR A 133 13.83 12.79 -8.22
N GLY A 134 13.00 13.34 -7.33
CA GLY A 134 11.58 13.03 -7.22
C GLY A 134 11.24 11.77 -6.41
N TRP A 135 12.23 11.11 -5.79
CA TRP A 135 12.03 9.97 -4.89
C TRP A 135 12.52 10.25 -3.47
N ASP A 136 11.64 10.06 -2.48
CA ASP A 136 11.97 10.32 -1.07
C ASP A 136 13.00 9.33 -0.50
N LYS A 137 13.02 8.11 -1.05
CA LYS A 137 13.86 7.00 -0.59
C LYS A 137 14.30 6.11 -1.75
N TRP A 138 15.42 5.43 -1.56
CA TRP A 138 15.80 4.34 -2.44
C TRP A 138 14.82 3.16 -2.31
N ALA A 139 14.70 2.35 -3.35
CA ALA A 139 13.97 1.09 -3.32
C ALA A 139 14.86 -0.09 -3.73
N SER A 140 14.45 -1.29 -3.33
CA SER A 140 15.02 -2.56 -3.80
C SER A 140 14.45 -3.02 -5.14
N GLY A 141 13.23 -2.57 -5.45
CA GLY A 141 12.57 -2.77 -6.72
C GLY A 141 11.69 -1.57 -7.04
N SER A 142 11.53 -1.29 -8.32
CA SER A 142 10.71 -0.20 -8.81
C SER A 142 10.16 -0.59 -10.17
N PHE A 143 8.85 -0.52 -10.35
CA PHE A 143 8.17 -0.93 -11.57
C PHE A 143 7.07 0.07 -11.91
N LYS A 144 6.76 0.15 -13.20
CA LYS A 144 5.59 0.86 -13.73
C LYS A 144 4.67 -0.09 -14.47
N TRP A 145 3.41 0.31 -14.56
CA TRP A 145 2.46 -0.29 -15.50
C TRP A 145 2.92 -0.09 -16.96
N ASN A 146 2.60 -1.05 -17.82
CA ASN A 146 2.93 -0.93 -19.25
C ASN A 146 2.14 0.20 -19.91
N ASP A 147 0.83 0.28 -19.60
CA ASP A 147 -0.10 1.26 -20.14
C ASP A 147 -1.34 1.40 -19.23
N HIS A 148 -2.12 2.47 -19.44
CA HIS A 148 -3.32 2.78 -18.64
C HIS A 148 -4.43 1.73 -18.82
N THR A 149 -4.59 1.17 -20.01
CA THR A 149 -5.63 0.15 -20.27
C THR A 149 -5.36 -1.12 -19.48
N THR A 150 -4.10 -1.59 -19.48
CA THR A 150 -3.66 -2.74 -18.70
C THR A 150 -3.88 -2.52 -17.21
N LEU A 151 -3.45 -1.37 -16.66
CA LEU A 151 -3.71 -0.99 -15.26
C LEU A 151 -5.21 -1.07 -14.91
N HIS A 152 -6.05 -0.39 -15.69
CA HIS A 152 -7.48 -0.31 -15.41
C HIS A 152 -8.15 -1.67 -15.49
N ARG A 153 -7.88 -2.45 -16.54
CA ARG A 153 -8.48 -3.78 -16.72
C ARG A 153 -8.03 -4.72 -15.60
N THR A 154 -6.71 -4.88 -15.40
CA THR A 154 -6.17 -5.84 -14.44
C THR A 154 -6.65 -5.60 -13.02
N VAL A 155 -6.70 -4.34 -12.56
CA VAL A 155 -7.15 -4.06 -11.19
C VAL A 155 -8.66 -4.18 -11.04
N ASN A 156 -9.45 -3.71 -12.01
CA ASN A 156 -10.91 -3.86 -11.91
C ASN A 156 -11.35 -5.33 -12.01
N ASP A 157 -10.70 -6.14 -12.85
CA ASP A 157 -10.93 -7.58 -12.91
C ASP A 157 -10.61 -8.25 -11.56
N TYR A 158 -9.50 -7.84 -10.92
CA TYR A 158 -9.16 -8.31 -9.57
C TYR A 158 -10.24 -7.94 -8.55
N VAL A 159 -10.65 -6.67 -8.49
CA VAL A 159 -11.68 -6.18 -7.55
C VAL A 159 -12.99 -6.92 -7.77
N GLN A 160 -13.43 -7.07 -9.02
CA GLN A 160 -14.65 -7.78 -9.37
C GLN A 160 -14.63 -9.24 -8.93
N ASN A 161 -13.54 -9.96 -9.20
CA ASN A 161 -13.43 -11.38 -8.89
C ASN A 161 -13.22 -11.67 -7.39
N ASN A 162 -12.80 -10.67 -6.62
CA ASN A 162 -12.45 -10.83 -5.20
C ASN A 162 -13.32 -9.98 -4.26
N TRP A 163 -14.43 -9.43 -4.76
CA TRP A 163 -15.15 -8.37 -4.06
C TRP A 163 -15.63 -8.77 -2.66
N GLU A 164 -16.18 -9.98 -2.50
CA GLU A 164 -16.65 -10.45 -1.20
C GLU A 164 -15.52 -10.55 -0.17
N ARG A 165 -14.34 -11.03 -0.59
CA ARG A 165 -13.14 -11.07 0.26
C ARG A 165 -12.66 -9.67 0.60
N ILE A 166 -12.68 -8.75 -0.36
CA ILE A 166 -12.31 -7.35 -0.14
C ILE A 166 -13.25 -6.72 0.89
N ARG A 167 -14.58 -6.85 0.73
CA ARG A 167 -15.58 -6.34 1.67
C ARG A 167 -15.38 -6.87 3.08
N SER A 168 -15.16 -8.18 3.21
CA SER A 168 -14.90 -8.80 4.50
C SER A 168 -13.65 -8.22 5.18
N ASN A 169 -12.54 -8.10 4.44
CA ASN A 169 -11.31 -7.49 4.98
C ASN A 169 -11.50 -6.01 5.36
N LEU A 170 -12.20 -5.23 4.53
CA LEU A 170 -12.50 -3.83 4.81
C LEU A 170 -13.40 -3.66 6.04
N ALA A 171 -14.36 -4.57 6.24
CA ALA A 171 -15.24 -4.55 7.40
C ALA A 171 -14.49 -4.82 8.71
N VAL A 172 -13.56 -5.79 8.70
CA VAL A 172 -12.82 -6.21 9.89
C VAL A 172 -11.65 -5.28 10.19
N ASN A 173 -10.84 -4.95 9.18
CA ASN A 173 -9.54 -4.28 9.35
C ASN A 173 -9.51 -2.85 8.80
N GLY A 174 -10.53 -2.41 8.05
CA GLY A 174 -10.50 -1.15 7.29
C GLY A 174 -9.59 -1.17 6.06
N GLU A 175 -8.89 -2.29 5.81
CA GLU A 175 -7.89 -2.43 4.74
C GLU A 175 -7.93 -3.83 4.12
N HIS A 176 -7.68 -3.89 2.81
CA HIS A 176 -7.38 -5.09 2.06
C HIS A 176 -6.04 -4.93 1.35
N GLU A 177 -5.05 -5.74 1.74
CA GLU A 177 -3.78 -5.89 1.04
C GLU A 177 -3.68 -7.27 0.40
N ASP A 178 -3.22 -7.34 -0.85
CA ASP A 178 -2.91 -8.61 -1.51
C ASP A 178 -1.82 -8.50 -2.58
N VAL A 179 -1.29 -9.65 -2.98
CA VAL A 179 -0.40 -9.83 -4.13
C VAL A 179 -0.98 -10.91 -5.03
N PHE A 180 -1.19 -10.59 -6.31
CA PHE A 180 -1.76 -11.54 -7.27
C PHE A 180 -0.99 -11.58 -8.58
N ASP A 181 -1.08 -12.70 -9.29
CA ASP A 181 -0.52 -12.88 -10.63
C ASP A 181 -1.61 -12.63 -11.69
N ALA A 182 -1.36 -11.70 -12.61
CA ALA A 182 -2.25 -11.40 -13.72
C ALA A 182 -2.18 -12.44 -14.86
N GLY A 183 -1.22 -13.37 -14.81
CA GLY A 183 -1.02 -14.43 -15.82
C GLY A 183 -0.44 -13.94 -17.16
N HIS A 184 -0.08 -12.66 -17.26
CA HIS A 184 0.55 -12.05 -18.42
C HIS A 184 1.41 -10.85 -17.98
N ALA A 185 2.34 -10.40 -18.84
CA ALA A 185 3.16 -9.24 -18.54
C ALA A 185 2.30 -7.97 -18.41
N ILE A 186 2.32 -7.36 -17.22
CA ILE A 186 1.53 -6.14 -16.90
C ILE A 186 2.40 -4.93 -16.57
N GLY A 187 3.68 -5.16 -16.28
CA GLY A 187 4.61 -4.09 -15.94
C GLY A 187 6.05 -4.45 -16.16
N GLU A 188 6.87 -3.41 -16.16
CA GLU A 188 8.31 -3.46 -16.35
C GLU A 188 9.01 -2.54 -15.35
N GLY A 189 10.25 -2.85 -15.04
CA GLY A 189 10.96 -2.13 -14.00
C GLY A 189 12.38 -2.63 -13.77
N PHE A 190 12.88 -2.33 -12.59
CA PHE A 190 14.22 -2.72 -12.16
C PHE A 190 14.19 -3.28 -10.75
N VAL A 191 15.03 -4.28 -10.53
CA VAL A 191 15.38 -4.80 -9.20
C VAL A 191 16.85 -4.46 -8.91
N ASN A 192 17.16 -4.21 -7.64
CA ASN A 192 18.54 -4.00 -7.20
C ASN A 192 19.24 -5.35 -7.05
N ALA A 193 20.01 -5.76 -8.06
CA ALA A 193 20.78 -7.01 -8.03
C ALA A 193 21.82 -7.06 -6.90
N GLY A 194 22.26 -5.88 -6.41
CA GLY A 194 23.17 -5.76 -5.28
C GLY A 194 22.52 -5.86 -3.90
N MET A 195 21.19 -6.01 -3.79
CA MET A 195 20.49 -5.94 -2.49
C MET A 195 20.94 -7.01 -1.48
N PHE A 196 21.27 -8.21 -1.94
CA PHE A 196 21.65 -9.34 -1.08
C PHE A 196 23.16 -9.58 -1.00
N GLY A 197 23.97 -8.66 -1.52
CA GLY A 197 25.44 -8.78 -1.51
C GLY A 197 26.12 -7.53 -0.97
N ALA A 198 27.45 -7.61 -0.79
CA ALA A 198 28.29 -6.45 -0.43
C ALA A 198 28.60 -5.53 -1.64
N GLY A 199 27.91 -5.73 -2.76
CA GLY A 199 28.18 -5.04 -4.02
C GLY A 199 27.48 -3.67 -4.13
N PRO A 200 27.90 -2.82 -5.08
CA PRO A 200 27.22 -1.56 -5.36
C PRO A 200 25.79 -1.81 -5.85
N ARG A 201 24.91 -0.82 -5.67
CA ARG A 201 23.54 -0.86 -6.20
C ARG A 201 23.57 -0.97 -7.73
N GLN A 202 22.90 -1.98 -8.25
CA GLN A 202 22.83 -2.23 -9.68
C GLN A 202 21.39 -2.51 -10.08
N ALA A 203 20.80 -1.61 -10.87
CA ALA A 203 19.48 -1.79 -11.43
C ALA A 203 19.53 -2.84 -12.55
N GLN A 204 18.81 -3.95 -12.36
CA GLN A 204 18.62 -4.99 -13.36
C GLN A 204 17.20 -4.94 -13.88
N TYR A 205 17.06 -4.78 -15.20
CA TYR A 205 15.75 -4.73 -15.86
C TYR A 205 14.98 -6.04 -15.67
N SER A 206 13.67 -5.93 -15.43
CA SER A 206 12.76 -7.05 -15.27
C SER A 206 11.35 -6.71 -15.78
N VAL A 207 10.62 -7.74 -16.18
CA VAL A 207 9.20 -7.70 -16.54
C VAL A 207 8.45 -8.59 -15.56
N THR A 208 7.23 -8.21 -15.19
CA THR A 208 6.43 -8.95 -14.21
C THR A 208 4.97 -9.10 -14.62
N SER A 209 4.38 -10.19 -14.14
CA SER A 209 2.94 -10.43 -14.17
C SER A 209 2.28 -10.21 -12.79
N THR A 210 3.08 -10.01 -11.75
CA THR A 210 2.62 -9.89 -10.37
C THR A 210 2.27 -8.44 -10.02
N VAL A 211 1.18 -8.25 -9.28
CA VAL A 211 0.67 -6.96 -8.80
C VAL A 211 0.54 -7.00 -7.29
N ARG A 212 0.98 -5.94 -6.61
CA ARG A 212 0.60 -5.65 -5.21
C ARG A 212 -0.50 -4.60 -5.20
N ILE A 213 -1.54 -4.82 -4.41
CA ILE A 213 -2.68 -3.92 -4.27
C ILE A 213 -2.99 -3.67 -2.80
N VAL A 214 -3.31 -2.42 -2.47
CA VAL A 214 -3.79 -1.99 -1.15
C VAL A 214 -5.05 -1.16 -1.36
N ILE A 215 -6.14 -1.57 -0.72
CA ILE A 215 -7.46 -0.94 -0.76
C ILE A 215 -7.83 -0.55 0.67
N GLN A 216 -8.32 0.67 0.88
CA GLN A 216 -8.81 1.13 2.18
C GLN A 216 -10.24 1.63 2.06
N LEU A 217 -10.91 1.79 3.21
CA LEU A 217 -12.27 2.29 3.31
C LEU A 217 -12.27 3.74 3.78
N ASP A 218 -12.90 4.64 3.02
CA ASP A 218 -13.18 6.00 3.50
C ASP A 218 -14.46 6.00 4.35
N LEU A 219 -14.30 6.08 5.67
CA LEU A 219 -15.42 6.20 6.62
C LEU A 219 -16.05 7.60 6.66
N GLY A 220 -15.43 8.59 6.00
CA GLY A 220 -15.94 9.94 5.85
C GLY A 220 -17.15 10.03 4.93
N THR A 221 -17.34 9.06 4.03
CA THR A 221 -18.47 9.00 3.11
C THR A 221 -19.66 8.18 3.65
N ASP A 222 -20.85 8.44 3.12
CA ASP A 222 -22.05 7.65 3.40
C ASP A 222 -22.76 7.26 2.09
N PRO A 223 -22.72 5.98 1.66
CA PRO A 223 -22.05 4.84 2.34
C PRO A 223 -20.51 4.97 2.35
N PRO A 224 -19.80 4.21 3.20
CA PRO A 224 -18.34 4.16 3.19
C PRO A 224 -17.86 3.67 1.82
N GLN A 225 -16.89 4.39 1.24
CA GLN A 225 -16.40 4.10 -0.11
C GLN A 225 -15.00 3.48 -0.08
N PRO A 226 -14.80 2.32 -0.73
CA PRO A 226 -13.46 1.78 -0.90
C PRO A 226 -12.66 2.61 -1.91
N PHE A 227 -11.36 2.75 -1.69
CA PHE A 227 -10.45 3.40 -2.62
C PHE A 227 -9.10 2.69 -2.67
N ILE A 228 -8.37 2.84 -3.78
CA ILE A 228 -7.04 2.24 -3.95
C ILE A 228 -6.00 3.18 -3.36
N VAL A 229 -5.29 2.76 -2.32
CA VAL A 229 -4.12 3.48 -1.82
C VAL A 229 -2.97 3.31 -2.82
N THR A 230 -2.72 2.08 -3.26
CA THR A 230 -1.74 1.79 -4.30
C THR A 230 -2.04 0.48 -5.01
N ALA A 231 -1.83 0.44 -6.32
CA ALA A 231 -1.77 -0.79 -7.10
C ALA A 231 -0.58 -0.72 -8.05
N PHE A 232 0.37 -1.64 -7.95
CA PHE A 232 1.57 -1.56 -8.77
C PHE A 232 2.14 -2.93 -9.14
N PRO A 233 2.77 -3.05 -10.32
CA PRO A 233 3.52 -4.24 -10.67
C PRO A 233 4.66 -4.43 -9.67
N THR A 234 4.92 -5.68 -9.28
CA THR A 234 6.02 -5.99 -8.37
C THR A 234 6.82 -7.17 -8.90
N GLY A 235 8.12 -7.22 -8.58
CA GLY A 235 8.89 -8.45 -8.75
C GLY A 235 8.40 -9.51 -7.77
N LEU A 236 8.69 -10.78 -8.06
CA LEU A 236 8.50 -11.88 -7.10
C LEU A 236 9.22 -11.50 -5.80
N GLY A 237 8.43 -11.35 -4.73
CA GLY A 237 8.90 -11.09 -3.37
C GLY A 237 9.50 -12.32 -2.72
#